data_AF-A0A914DLN9-F1
#
_entry.id   AF-A0A914DLN9-F1
#
_cell.length_a   1.000
_cell.length_b   1.000
_cell.length_c   1.000
_cell.angle_alpha   90.00
_cell.angle_beta   90.00
_cell.angle_gamma   90.00
#
_symmetry.space_group_name_H-M   'P 1'
#
loop_
_entity.id
_entity.type
_entity.pdbx_description
1 polymer ?
#
loop_
_entity_poly.entity_id
_entity_poly.type
_entity_poly.pdbx_seq_one_letter_code
_entity_poly.pdbx_strand_id
1 'polypeptide(L)'
;MNVITFQGTANFLAMIYPSSFIIEGITYKSVEHFYQAQKIRELVNENHAKTIIAVNDTTSVRRVAQGILKRCRVDPNITKRWKMNRCANVLYRGVWSKFRQYPELASKLLKTEYKLLINSFDGDDIFTSGCSPVQLREWVRAHFGCVIEVPYEFLPADQFPVIAQGYNILGVVTMWVRKELRSLYQRAEKKTNVSMRSDDVTELLSGLSISKTKSIFKV
;
A
#
# COMPACT_ATOMS: atom_id res chain seq x y z
N MET A 1 21.25 9.38 0.35
CA MET A 1 20.36 9.11 1.50
C MET A 1 19.51 7.89 1.17
N ASN A 2 19.48 6.89 2.06
CA ASN A 2 18.82 5.59 1.81
C ASN A 2 17.33 5.58 2.17
N VAL A 3 16.78 6.73 2.56
CA VAL A 3 15.38 6.91 2.95
C VAL A 3 14.73 7.93 2.01
N ILE A 4 13.51 7.64 1.57
CA ILE A 4 12.59 8.61 0.96
C ILE A 4 11.43 8.80 1.93
N THR A 5 11.30 10.01 2.45
CA THR A 5 10.12 10.41 3.21
C THR A 5 9.08 11.01 2.27
N PHE A 6 7.81 10.72 2.52
CA PHE A 6 6.71 11.30 1.76
C PHE A 6 5.54 11.68 2.67
N GLN A 7 4.73 12.62 2.21
CA GLN A 7 3.56 13.14 2.92
C GLN A 7 2.62 13.83 1.93
N GLY A 8 1.40 14.13 2.40
CA GLY A 8 0.42 14.91 1.64
C GLY A 8 -0.32 14.12 0.56
N THR A 9 -1.41 14.70 0.09
CA THR A 9 -2.35 14.06 -0.85
C THR A 9 -1.83 14.02 -2.28
N ALA A 10 -0.98 14.97 -2.67
CA ALA A 10 -0.41 15.08 -4.01
C ALA A 10 0.77 14.13 -4.27
N ASN A 11 1.29 13.45 -3.25
CA ASN A 11 2.39 12.53 -3.44
C ASN A 11 1.92 11.21 -4.07
N PHE A 12 2.58 10.77 -5.15
CA PHE A 12 2.18 9.56 -5.88
C PHE A 12 2.25 8.27 -5.06
N LEU A 13 2.96 8.25 -3.92
CA LEU A 13 3.00 7.12 -2.98
C LEU A 13 1.80 7.11 -2.00
N ALA A 14 1.07 8.22 -1.87
CA ALA A 14 -0.06 8.33 -0.96
C ALA A 14 -1.25 7.47 -1.44
N MET A 15 -2.04 6.96 -0.47
CA MET A 15 -3.27 6.21 -0.74
C MET A 15 -4.33 7.08 -1.43
N ILE A 16 -4.38 8.36 -1.05
CA ILE A 16 -5.37 9.34 -1.50
C ILE A 16 -5.07 9.82 -2.93
N TYR A 17 -3.84 9.67 -3.41
CA TYR A 17 -3.44 10.15 -4.74
C TYR A 17 -4.39 9.63 -5.84
N PRO A 18 -5.00 10.52 -6.64
CA PRO A 18 -5.93 10.14 -7.71
C PRO A 18 -5.26 9.22 -8.72
N SER A 19 -5.72 7.97 -8.79
CA SER A 19 -5.20 6.94 -9.70
C SER A 19 -6.26 5.86 -9.83
N SER A 20 -7.05 5.93 -10.90
CA SER A 20 -8.19 5.06 -11.14
C SER A 20 -7.77 3.69 -11.67
N PHE A 21 -8.04 2.62 -10.94
CA PHE A 21 -7.70 1.26 -11.36
C PHE A 21 -8.89 0.32 -11.20
N ILE A 22 -8.83 -0.81 -11.89
CA ILE A 22 -9.89 -1.81 -11.90
C ILE A 22 -9.48 -3.02 -11.05
N ILE A 23 -10.35 -3.47 -10.15
CA ILE A 23 -10.21 -4.74 -9.43
C ILE A 23 -11.55 -5.47 -9.55
N GLU A 24 -11.53 -6.71 -10.06
CA GLU A 24 -12.74 -7.55 -10.19
C GLU A 24 -13.88 -6.83 -10.95
N GLY A 25 -13.53 -6.11 -12.02
CA GLY A 25 -14.48 -5.33 -12.83
C GLY A 25 -14.97 -4.02 -12.20
N ILE A 26 -14.58 -3.70 -10.97
CA ILE A 26 -14.96 -2.46 -10.28
C ILE A 26 -13.86 -1.41 -10.42
N THR A 27 -14.22 -0.21 -10.86
CA THR A 27 -13.31 0.94 -10.94
C THR A 27 -13.24 1.67 -9.60
N TYR A 28 -12.04 1.83 -9.07
CA TYR A 28 -11.75 2.59 -7.84
C TYR A 28 -10.90 3.81 -8.19
N LYS A 29 -11.30 5.01 -7.77
CA LYS A 29 -10.61 6.27 -8.13
C LYS A 29 -9.26 6.49 -7.41
N SER A 30 -9.00 5.75 -6.34
CA SER A 30 -7.72 5.74 -5.62
C SER A 30 -7.60 4.51 -4.72
N VAL A 31 -6.42 4.31 -4.13
CA VAL A 31 -6.21 3.23 -3.15
C VAL A 31 -7.05 3.47 -1.89
N GLU A 32 -7.27 4.72 -1.50
CA GLU A 32 -8.18 5.07 -0.40
C GLU A 32 -9.63 4.62 -0.68
N HIS A 33 -10.12 4.78 -1.91
CA HIS A 33 -11.46 4.29 -2.29
C HIS A 33 -11.55 2.78 -2.15
N PHE A 34 -10.57 2.04 -2.68
CA PHE A 34 -10.54 0.58 -2.57
C PHE A 34 -10.49 0.14 -1.10
N TYR A 35 -9.58 0.73 -0.32
CA TYR A 35 -9.40 0.38 1.08
C TYR A 35 -10.66 0.61 1.91
N GLN A 36 -11.26 1.80 1.81
CA GLN A 36 -12.48 2.13 2.56
C GLN A 36 -13.68 1.32 2.06
N ALA A 37 -13.79 1.03 0.76
CA ALA A 37 -14.87 0.20 0.24
C ALA A 37 -14.78 -1.24 0.79
N GLN A 38 -13.59 -1.84 0.84
CA GLN A 38 -13.40 -3.16 1.44
C GLN A 38 -13.74 -3.16 2.93
N LYS A 39 -13.31 -2.12 3.65
CA LYS A 39 -13.66 -1.94 5.06
C LYS A 39 -15.17 -1.92 5.28
N ILE A 40 -15.89 -1.10 4.51
CA ILE A 40 -17.33 -0.95 4.63
C ILE A 40 -18.06 -2.23 4.17
N ARG A 41 -17.56 -2.90 3.14
CA ARG A 41 -18.09 -4.18 2.67
C ARG A 41 -18.05 -5.25 3.75
N GLU A 42 -16.89 -5.42 4.40
CA GLU A 42 -16.68 -6.46 5.42
C GLU A 42 -17.35 -6.12 6.77
N LEU A 43 -17.44 -4.83 7.14
CA LEU A 43 -18.00 -4.40 8.43
C LEU A 43 -19.48 -4.00 8.39
N VAL A 44 -20.04 -3.75 7.20
CA VAL A 44 -21.41 -3.25 7.03
C VAL A 44 -22.15 -4.07 5.96
N ASN A 45 -21.91 -3.78 4.67
CA ASN A 45 -22.43 -4.52 3.51
C ASN A 45 -21.97 -3.89 2.18
N GLU A 46 -22.25 -4.61 1.08
CA GLU A 46 -21.95 -4.20 -0.29
C GLU A 46 -22.61 -2.86 -0.70
N ASN A 47 -23.86 -2.61 -0.29
CA ASN A 47 -24.58 -1.41 -0.70
C ASN A 47 -23.90 -0.14 -0.18
N HIS A 48 -23.44 -0.15 1.07
CA HIS A 48 -22.67 0.96 1.62
C HIS A 48 -21.27 1.07 0.99
N ALA A 49 -20.65 -0.05 0.59
CA ALA A 49 -19.38 -0.04 -0.12
C ALA A 49 -19.51 0.65 -1.50
N LYS A 50 -20.63 0.45 -2.21
CA LYS A 50 -20.94 1.18 -3.46
C LYS A 50 -20.99 2.70 -3.23
N THR A 51 -21.51 3.16 -2.09
CA THR A 51 -21.49 4.58 -1.73
C THR A 51 -20.06 5.12 -1.62
N ILE A 52 -19.13 4.33 -1.07
CA ILE A 52 -17.70 4.70 -1.02
C ILE A 52 -17.10 4.80 -2.42
N ILE A 53 -17.38 3.82 -3.29
CA ILE A 53 -16.87 3.78 -4.67
C ILE A 53 -17.38 4.98 -5.48
N ALA A 54 -18.61 5.41 -5.23
CA ALA A 54 -19.25 6.53 -5.91
C ALA A 54 -18.70 7.91 -5.51
N VAL A 55 -18.00 8.04 -4.37
CA VAL A 55 -17.38 9.32 -3.95
C VAL A 55 -16.46 9.85 -5.05
N ASN A 56 -16.54 11.13 -5.38
CA ASN A 56 -15.71 11.74 -6.42
C ASN A 56 -14.39 12.27 -5.84
N ASP A 57 -14.46 12.97 -4.71
CA ASP A 57 -13.28 13.53 -4.07
C ASP A 57 -12.56 12.50 -3.19
N THR A 58 -11.36 12.13 -3.62
CA THR A 58 -10.44 11.23 -2.89
C THR A 58 -10.16 11.66 -1.45
N THR A 59 -10.17 12.95 -1.14
CA THR A 59 -9.84 13.44 0.22
C THR A 59 -11.00 13.27 1.20
N SER A 60 -12.23 13.16 0.68
CA SER A 60 -13.44 13.02 1.49
C SER A 60 -13.79 11.57 1.85
N VAL A 61 -13.23 10.58 1.14
CA VAL A 61 -13.59 9.15 1.25
C VAL A 61 -13.53 8.63 2.68
N ARG A 62 -12.44 8.93 3.41
CA ARG A 62 -12.27 8.51 4.81
C ARG A 62 -13.37 9.07 5.72
N ARG A 63 -13.74 10.34 5.52
CA ARG A 63 -14.82 11.00 6.28
C ARG A 63 -16.17 10.35 5.99
N VAL A 64 -16.46 10.04 4.73
CA VAL A 64 -17.69 9.35 4.33
C VAL A 64 -17.76 7.96 4.96
N ALA A 65 -16.68 7.19 4.92
CA ALA A 65 -16.61 5.87 5.54
C ALA A 65 -16.82 5.93 7.06
N GLN A 66 -16.20 6.89 7.76
CA GLN A 66 -16.43 7.13 9.19
C GLN A 66 -17.90 7.45 9.47
N GLY A 67 -18.55 8.28 8.63
CA GLY A 67 -19.97 8.58 8.75
C GLY A 67 -20.87 7.36 8.59
N ILE A 68 -20.55 6.46 7.65
CA ILE A 68 -21.28 5.19 7.48
C ILE A 68 -21.13 4.30 8.72
N LEU A 69 -19.91 4.06 9.19
CA LEU A 69 -19.66 3.22 10.38
C LEU A 69 -20.42 3.75 11.61
N LYS A 70 -20.44 5.07 11.80
CA LYS A 70 -21.17 5.71 12.89
C LYS A 70 -22.69 5.53 12.75
N ARG A 71 -23.26 5.77 11.57
CA ARG A 71 -24.71 5.60 11.32
C ARG A 71 -25.16 4.15 11.49
N CYS A 72 -24.33 3.20 11.06
CA CYS A 72 -24.58 1.77 11.21
C CYS A 72 -24.22 1.22 12.60
N ARG A 73 -23.79 2.08 13.54
CA ARG A 73 -23.43 1.73 14.93
C ARG A 73 -22.39 0.60 15.01
N VAL A 74 -21.42 0.59 14.09
CA VAL A 74 -20.31 -0.37 14.14
C VAL A 74 -19.40 -0.02 15.30
N ASP A 75 -19.10 -1.01 16.15
CA ASP A 75 -18.20 -0.84 17.29
C ASP A 75 -16.81 -0.33 16.85
N PRO A 76 -16.31 0.78 17.42
CA PRO A 76 -14.95 1.26 17.18
C PRO A 76 -13.86 0.22 17.40
N ASN A 77 -14.02 -0.71 18.35
CA ASN A 77 -13.07 -1.78 18.63
C ASN A 77 -13.01 -2.81 17.51
N ILE A 78 -14.16 -3.16 16.91
CA ILE A 78 -14.22 -4.02 15.72
C ILE A 78 -13.51 -3.31 14.57
N THR A 79 -13.78 -2.02 14.39
CA THR A 79 -13.12 -1.21 13.36
C THR A 79 -11.60 -1.15 13.53
N LYS A 80 -11.12 -0.98 14.77
CA LYS A 80 -9.69 -0.98 15.11
C LYS A 80 -9.07 -2.35 14.83
N ARG A 81 -9.69 -3.43 15.31
CA ARG A 81 -9.23 -4.82 15.09
C ARG A 81 -9.18 -5.17 13.60
N TRP A 82 -10.20 -4.76 12.84
CA TRP A 82 -10.22 -4.92 11.38
C TRP A 82 -9.03 -4.20 10.74
N LYS A 83 -8.79 -2.93 11.10
CA LYS A 83 -7.63 -2.19 10.60
C LYS A 83 -6.34 -2.94 10.94
N MET A 84 -6.20 -3.47 12.16
CA MET A 84 -4.96 -4.15 12.54
C MET A 84 -4.67 -5.43 11.81
N ASN A 85 -5.70 -6.23 11.55
CA ASN A 85 -5.52 -7.55 10.94
C ASN A 85 -5.60 -7.52 9.41
N ARG A 86 -6.26 -6.53 8.82
CA ARG A 86 -6.56 -6.50 7.38
C ARG A 86 -5.73 -5.47 6.61
N CYS A 87 -5.11 -4.51 7.29
CA CYS A 87 -4.47 -3.37 6.62
C CYS A 87 -3.46 -3.79 5.56
N ALA A 88 -2.53 -4.69 5.88
CA ALA A 88 -1.44 -5.05 4.97
C ALA A 88 -1.95 -5.72 3.70
N ASN A 89 -2.87 -6.69 3.81
CA ASN A 89 -3.43 -7.42 2.67
C ASN A 89 -4.27 -6.51 1.76
N VAL A 90 -5.23 -5.77 2.34
CA VAL A 90 -6.12 -4.90 1.57
C VAL A 90 -5.31 -3.78 0.91
N LEU A 91 -4.35 -3.20 1.64
CA LEU A 91 -3.50 -2.16 1.09
C LEU A 91 -2.65 -2.68 -0.06
N TYR A 92 -2.07 -3.88 0.07
CA TYR A 92 -1.28 -4.50 -1.00
C TYR A 92 -2.09 -4.65 -2.29
N ARG A 93 -3.32 -5.16 -2.23
CA ARG A 93 -4.17 -5.31 -3.42
C ARG A 93 -4.42 -3.98 -4.13
N GLY A 94 -4.70 -2.91 -3.37
CA GLY A 94 -4.91 -1.58 -3.91
C GLY A 94 -3.63 -0.97 -4.51
N VAL A 95 -2.52 -1.00 -3.75
CA VAL A 95 -1.23 -0.46 -4.18
C VAL A 95 -0.70 -1.21 -5.42
N TRP A 96 -0.78 -2.54 -5.42
CA TRP A 96 -0.43 -3.37 -6.57
C TRP A 96 -1.23 -2.99 -7.80
N SER A 97 -2.56 -2.86 -7.68
CA SER A 97 -3.44 -2.53 -8.81
C SER A 97 -3.15 -1.14 -9.37
N LYS A 98 -2.94 -0.16 -8.49
CA LYS A 98 -2.49 1.20 -8.86
C LYS A 98 -1.20 1.15 -9.68
N PHE A 99 -0.13 0.59 -9.15
CA PHE A 99 1.15 0.66 -9.85
C PHE A 99 1.19 -0.25 -11.08
N ARG A 100 0.53 -1.41 -11.07
CA ARG A 100 0.49 -2.31 -12.23
C ARG A 100 -0.28 -1.72 -13.42
N GLN A 101 -1.37 -0.99 -13.17
CA GLN A 101 -2.20 -0.42 -14.24
C GLN A 101 -1.76 0.98 -14.69
N TYR A 102 -0.81 1.60 -13.98
CA TYR A 102 -0.24 2.90 -14.34
C TYR A 102 1.27 2.80 -14.57
N PRO A 103 1.73 2.50 -15.81
CA PRO A 103 3.15 2.35 -16.14
C PRO A 103 4.02 3.53 -15.74
N GLU A 104 3.51 4.77 -15.87
CA GLU A 104 4.22 5.98 -15.44
C GLU A 104 4.48 5.97 -13.92
N LEU A 105 3.49 5.60 -13.12
CA LEU A 105 3.62 5.50 -11.67
C LEU A 105 4.52 4.33 -11.28
N ALA A 106 4.44 3.18 -11.97
CA ALA A 106 5.36 2.06 -11.77
C ALA A 106 6.80 2.50 -12.02
N SER A 107 7.06 3.23 -13.10
CA SER A 107 8.38 3.78 -13.41
C SER A 107 8.89 4.70 -12.30
N LYS A 108 8.03 5.61 -11.80
CA LYS A 108 8.37 6.46 -10.63
C LYS A 108 8.69 5.63 -9.38
N LEU A 109 7.92 4.57 -9.10
CA LEU A 109 8.16 3.69 -7.96
C LEU A 109 9.46 2.90 -8.11
N LEU A 110 9.76 2.36 -9.29
CA LEU A 110 11.00 1.60 -9.54
C LEU A 110 12.24 2.48 -9.38
N LYS A 111 12.17 3.77 -9.74
CA LYS A 111 13.22 4.78 -9.53
C LYS A 111 13.51 5.09 -8.06
N THR A 112 12.65 4.64 -7.13
CA THR A 112 12.98 4.69 -5.69
C THR A 112 13.96 3.58 -5.25
N GLU A 113 14.30 2.67 -6.18
CA GLU A 113 15.35 1.65 -6.04
C GLU A 113 15.18 0.73 -4.83
N TYR A 114 16.11 0.77 -3.87
CA TYR A 114 16.12 -0.02 -2.64
C TYR A 114 15.94 0.88 -1.41
N LYS A 115 15.59 2.16 -1.62
CA LYS A 115 15.43 3.12 -0.53
C LYS A 115 14.23 2.76 0.35
N LEU A 116 14.35 2.96 1.65
CA LEU A 116 13.27 2.83 2.62
C LEU A 116 12.23 3.92 2.37
N LEU A 117 10.97 3.56 2.18
CA LEU A 117 9.88 4.51 1.97
C LEU A 117 9.16 4.74 3.30
N ILE A 118 9.08 5.98 3.78
CA ILE A 118 8.43 6.33 5.04
C ILE A 118 7.38 7.42 4.84
N ASN A 119 6.12 7.11 5.15
CA ASN A 119 5.06 8.11 5.17
C ASN A 119 5.09 8.88 6.49
N SER A 120 5.25 10.20 6.45
CA SER A 120 5.26 11.07 7.64
C SER A 120 3.88 11.67 7.86
N PHE A 121 3.24 11.26 8.96
CA PHE A 121 1.98 11.83 9.43
C PHE A 121 1.78 11.46 10.90
N ASP A 122 1.34 12.39 11.73
CA ASP A 122 1.14 12.19 13.18
C ASP A 122 -0.27 11.70 13.53
N GLY A 123 -1.24 11.84 12.61
CA GLY A 123 -2.62 11.40 12.84
C GLY A 123 -2.92 9.91 12.56
N ASP A 124 -1.92 9.09 12.22
CA ASP A 124 -2.10 7.65 11.96
C ASP A 124 -0.79 6.86 12.19
N ASP A 125 -0.70 6.12 13.29
CA ASP A 125 0.46 5.30 13.69
C ASP A 125 0.50 3.92 13.01
N ILE A 126 -0.50 3.56 12.20
CA ILE A 126 -0.57 2.24 11.55
C ILE A 126 -0.03 2.33 10.13
N PHE A 127 -0.60 3.22 9.32
CA PHE A 127 -0.16 3.35 7.93
C PHE A 127 1.12 4.15 7.77
N THR A 128 1.45 4.97 8.77
CA THR A 128 2.50 5.98 8.67
C THR A 128 3.48 5.86 9.85
N SER A 129 4.49 6.72 9.89
CA SER A 129 5.49 6.76 10.96
C SER A 129 4.96 7.35 12.28
N GLY A 130 3.70 7.77 12.34
CA GLY A 130 3.08 8.32 13.55
C GLY A 130 3.69 9.63 14.03
N CYS A 131 4.47 10.33 13.20
CA CYS A 131 5.18 11.53 13.61
C CYS A 131 5.31 12.56 12.49
N SER A 132 5.57 13.81 12.91
CA SER A 132 5.78 14.95 12.02
C SER A 132 7.07 14.80 11.19
N PRO A 133 7.22 15.55 10.09
CA PRO A 133 8.43 15.52 9.28
C PRO A 133 9.69 15.93 10.02
N VAL A 134 9.57 16.79 11.05
CA VAL A 134 10.71 17.21 11.89
C VAL A 134 11.20 16.03 12.71
N GLN A 135 10.30 15.41 13.47
CA GLN A 135 10.61 14.23 14.30
C GLN A 135 11.12 13.06 13.46
N LEU A 136 10.54 12.84 12.27
CA LEU A 136 11.00 11.78 11.38
C LEU A 136 12.44 12.03 10.89
N ARG A 137 12.80 13.28 10.57
CA ARG A 137 14.18 13.61 10.17
C ARG A 137 15.17 13.36 11.30
N GLU A 138 14.81 13.70 12.54
CA GLU A 138 15.63 13.41 13.72
C GLU A 138 15.80 11.90 13.92
N TRP A 139 14.71 11.15 13.80
CA TRP A 139 14.74 9.69 13.89
C TRP A 139 15.65 9.06 12.82
N VAL A 140 15.53 9.50 11.56
CA VAL A 140 16.39 9.01 10.45
C VAL A 140 17.88 9.31 10.73
N ARG A 141 18.20 10.49 11.27
CA ARG A 141 19.59 10.83 11.64
C ARG A 141 20.10 9.94 12.76
N ALA A 142 19.29 9.73 13.79
CA ALA A 142 19.65 8.91 14.95
C ALA A 142 19.84 7.41 14.60
N HIS A 143 19.22 6.94 13.51
CA HIS A 143 19.27 5.55 13.08
C HIS A 143 20.10 5.36 11.79
N PHE A 144 20.91 6.35 11.41
CA PHE A 144 21.72 6.26 10.20
C PHE A 144 22.66 5.06 10.26
N GLY A 145 22.63 4.22 9.22
CA GLY A 145 23.41 2.98 9.14
C GLY A 145 22.75 1.78 9.81
N CYS A 146 21.68 1.96 10.60
CA CYS A 146 20.92 0.86 11.18
C CYS A 146 20.20 0.05 10.10
N VAL A 147 19.98 -1.22 10.41
CA VAL A 147 19.26 -2.15 9.55
C VAL A 147 17.87 -2.40 10.12
N ILE A 148 16.86 -2.32 9.27
CA ILE A 148 15.47 -2.63 9.60
C ILE A 148 15.06 -3.86 8.80
N GLU A 149 14.66 -4.90 9.53
CA GLU A 149 14.04 -6.08 8.97
C GLU A 149 12.53 -5.90 8.91
N VAL A 150 11.98 -6.06 7.72
CA VAL A 150 10.55 -5.96 7.46
C VAL A 150 10.05 -7.33 7.03
N PRO A 151 8.94 -7.84 7.58
CA PRO A 151 8.35 -9.10 7.12
C PRO A 151 7.98 -9.00 5.63
N TYR A 152 7.81 -10.15 4.97
CA TYR A 152 7.27 -10.24 3.62
C TYR A 152 6.02 -11.13 3.64
N GLU A 153 5.10 -10.78 4.53
CA GLU A 153 3.92 -11.56 4.85
C GLU A 153 2.80 -10.65 5.35
N PHE A 154 1.54 -11.01 5.10
CA PHE A 154 0.38 -10.26 5.57
C PHE A 154 0.09 -10.54 7.04
N LEU A 155 0.91 -9.94 7.92
CA LEU A 155 0.74 -10.02 9.36
C LEU A 155 -0.20 -8.92 9.89
N PRO A 156 -0.72 -9.06 11.12
CA PRO A 156 -1.24 -7.95 11.89
C PRO A 156 -0.20 -6.83 12.05
N ALA A 157 -0.61 -5.56 12.06
CA ALA A 157 0.36 -4.46 11.98
C ALA A 157 1.29 -4.36 13.20
N ASP A 158 0.85 -4.80 14.38
CA ASP A 158 1.66 -4.84 15.60
C ASP A 158 2.81 -5.86 15.54
N GLN A 159 2.85 -6.68 14.49
CA GLN A 159 3.97 -7.58 14.19
C GLN A 159 4.97 -7.00 13.17
N PHE A 160 4.76 -5.77 12.70
CA PHE A 160 5.73 -5.04 11.89
C PHE A 160 6.69 -4.25 12.78
N PRO A 161 7.92 -3.97 12.31
CA PRO A 161 8.83 -3.12 13.05
C PRO A 161 8.23 -1.72 13.24
N VAL A 162 8.47 -1.14 14.42
CA VAL A 162 8.17 0.27 14.67
C VAL A 162 9.20 1.12 13.93
N ILE A 163 8.71 2.02 13.07
CA ILE A 163 9.47 3.00 12.31
C ILE A 163 9.06 4.39 12.81
N ALA A 164 9.96 5.00 13.60
CA ALA A 164 9.70 6.16 14.44
C ALA A 164 8.63 5.89 15.51
N GLN A 165 7.40 6.38 15.34
CA GLN A 165 6.32 6.26 16.33
C GLN A 165 5.16 5.37 15.83
N GLY A 166 5.29 4.76 14.65
CA GLY A 166 4.25 3.95 14.02
C GLY A 166 4.82 2.80 13.21
N TYR A 167 3.95 2.03 12.54
CA TYR A 167 4.33 0.82 11.81
C TYR A 167 4.66 1.07 10.32
N ASN A 168 4.32 2.26 9.78
CA ASN A 168 4.60 2.65 8.40
C ASN A 168 4.19 1.58 7.35
N ILE A 169 3.04 0.92 7.57
CA ILE A 169 2.57 -0.19 6.72
C ILE A 169 2.44 0.22 5.24
N LEU A 170 2.06 1.48 4.95
CA LEU A 170 1.99 1.97 3.57
C LEU A 170 3.35 1.95 2.89
N GLY A 171 4.39 2.44 3.57
CA GLY A 171 5.75 2.41 3.04
C GLY A 171 6.22 0.99 2.78
N VAL A 172 6.04 0.10 3.76
CA VAL A 172 6.39 -1.33 3.69
C VAL A 172 5.72 -2.02 2.50
N VAL A 173 4.39 -1.96 2.43
CA VAL A 173 3.60 -2.60 1.36
C VAL A 173 3.99 -2.05 -0.02
N THR A 174 4.27 -0.75 -0.11
CA THR A 174 4.71 -0.13 -1.37
C THR A 174 6.09 -0.63 -1.80
N MET A 175 6.99 -0.91 -0.86
CA MET A 175 8.28 -1.55 -1.16
C MET A 175 8.12 -3.01 -1.60
N TRP A 176 7.14 -3.74 -1.07
CA TRP A 176 6.82 -5.09 -1.57
C TRP A 176 6.34 -5.03 -3.01
N VAL A 177 5.38 -4.16 -3.31
CA VAL A 177 4.89 -3.93 -4.68
C VAL A 177 6.03 -3.53 -5.62
N ARG A 178 6.96 -2.69 -5.17
CA ARG A 178 8.17 -2.34 -5.94
C ARG A 178 9.02 -3.57 -6.30
N LYS A 179 9.22 -4.49 -5.34
CA LYS A 179 9.97 -5.75 -5.55
C LYS A 179 9.27 -6.66 -6.55
N GLU A 180 7.96 -6.80 -6.44
CA GLU A 180 7.15 -7.62 -7.37
C GLU A 180 7.12 -7.02 -8.78
N LEU A 181 6.96 -5.70 -8.91
CA LEU A 181 7.01 -5.02 -10.20
C LEU A 181 8.38 -5.20 -10.86
N ARG A 182 9.48 -5.02 -10.13
CA ARG A 182 10.82 -5.22 -10.67
C ARG A 182 10.97 -6.63 -11.24
N SER A 183 10.50 -7.64 -10.50
CA SER A 183 10.54 -9.04 -10.94
C SER A 183 9.67 -9.26 -12.18
N LEU A 184 8.50 -8.64 -12.25
CA LEU A 184 7.60 -8.71 -13.40
C LEU A 184 8.22 -8.10 -14.67
N TYR A 185 8.77 -6.89 -14.58
CA TYR A 185 9.41 -6.21 -15.72
C TYR A 185 10.66 -6.97 -16.21
N GLN A 186 11.49 -7.48 -15.30
CA GLN A 186 12.65 -8.30 -15.68
C GLN A 186 12.25 -9.60 -16.41
N ARG A 187 11.16 -10.25 -15.99
CA ARG A 187 10.62 -11.43 -16.69
C ARG A 187 10.07 -11.05 -18.07
N ALA A 188 9.40 -9.91 -18.17
CA ALA A 188 8.88 -9.42 -19.45
C ALA A 188 10.01 -9.10 -20.43
N GLU A 189 11.06 -8.40 -20.00
CA GLU A 189 12.25 -8.11 -20.82
C GLU A 189 12.95 -9.40 -21.28
N LYS A 190 13.14 -10.38 -20.39
CA LYS A 190 13.68 -11.69 -20.75
C LYS A 190 12.80 -12.40 -21.78
N LYS A 191 11.47 -12.36 -21.64
CA LYS A 191 10.55 -12.91 -22.64
C LYS A 191 10.63 -12.18 -23.97
N THR A 192 10.71 -10.86 -24.00
CA THR A 192 10.89 -10.09 -25.25
C THR A 192 12.21 -10.45 -25.94
N ASN A 193 13.29 -10.64 -25.16
CA ASN A 193 14.59 -11.04 -25.70
C ASN A 193 14.64 -12.52 -26.12
N VAL A 194 13.79 -13.38 -25.55
CA VAL A 194 13.66 -14.81 -25.90
C VAL A 194 12.60 -15.03 -27.01
N SER A 195 11.66 -14.10 -27.19
CA SER A 195 10.60 -14.07 -28.21
C SER A 195 11.11 -13.76 -29.64
N MET A 196 12.33 -14.21 -29.96
CA MET A 196 12.71 -14.61 -31.31
C MET A 196 12.39 -16.10 -31.60
N ARG A 197 11.71 -16.82 -30.69
CA ARG A 197 11.04 -18.10 -31.00
C ARG A 197 9.69 -18.20 -30.32
N SER A 198 8.71 -18.71 -31.06
CA SER A 198 7.28 -18.64 -30.81
C SER A 198 6.77 -19.64 -29.77
N ASP A 199 5.57 -19.31 -29.27
CA ASP A 199 4.54 -20.17 -28.67
C ASP A 199 4.73 -20.59 -27.20
N ASP A 200 4.16 -19.79 -26.29
CA ASP A 200 3.28 -20.24 -25.20
C ASP A 200 2.94 -19.11 -24.22
N VAL A 201 1.74 -18.54 -24.33
CA VAL A 201 1.21 -17.55 -23.36
C VAL A 201 -0.28 -17.80 -23.10
N THR A 202 -0.60 -18.88 -22.37
CA THR A 202 -1.97 -19.05 -21.86
C THR A 202 -2.10 -19.70 -20.48
N GLU A 203 -1.03 -19.84 -19.69
CA GLU A 203 -1.13 -20.52 -18.39
C GLU A 203 -0.18 -19.95 -17.31
N LEU A 204 -0.46 -18.76 -16.77
CA LEU A 204 0.36 -18.22 -15.67
C LEU A 204 -0.32 -17.16 -14.78
N LEU A 205 -1.61 -17.36 -14.45
CA LEU A 205 -2.34 -16.48 -13.50
C LEU A 205 -2.84 -17.15 -12.21
N SER A 206 -2.39 -18.36 -11.87
CA SER A 206 -2.83 -19.06 -10.63
C SER A 206 -1.77 -19.27 -9.55
N GLY A 207 -0.52 -18.84 -9.74
CA GLY A 207 0.60 -19.22 -8.85
C GLY A 207 1.44 -18.07 -8.31
N LEU A 208 0.88 -17.17 -7.49
CA LEU A 208 1.68 -16.24 -6.67
C LEU A 208 1.88 -16.83 -5.28
N SER A 209 2.90 -17.68 -5.13
CA SER A 209 3.45 -18.06 -3.83
C SER A 209 4.38 -16.95 -3.34
N ILE A 210 4.03 -16.32 -2.22
CA ILE A 210 4.84 -15.30 -1.56
C ILE A 210 6.03 -16.01 -0.91
N SER A 211 7.26 -15.71 -1.37
CA SER A 211 8.50 -16.22 -0.78
C SER A 211 8.66 -15.73 0.66
N LYS A 212 8.88 -16.67 1.60
CA LYS A 212 9.05 -16.44 3.05
C LYS A 212 10.39 -15.78 3.45
N THR A 213 10.87 -14.79 2.70
CA THR A 213 12.12 -14.09 3.02
C THR A 213 11.87 -12.67 3.50
N LYS A 214 12.39 -12.34 4.69
CA LYS A 214 12.40 -10.97 5.23
C LYS A 214 13.09 -10.02 4.24
N SER A 215 12.62 -8.77 4.19
CA SER A 215 13.30 -7.70 3.43
C SER A 215 14.13 -6.85 4.37
N ILE A 216 15.37 -6.58 3.99
CA ILE A 216 16.36 -5.86 4.81
C ILE A 216 16.59 -4.47 4.21
N PHE A 217 16.45 -3.42 5.02
CA PHE A 217 16.65 -2.05 4.60
C PHE A 217 17.66 -1.33 5.50
N LYS A 218 18.52 -0.50 4.92
CA LYS A 218 19.41 0.41 5.67
C LYS A 218 18.78 1.80 5.76
N VAL A 219 18.79 2.39 6.95
CA VAL A 219 18.40 3.78 7.20
C VAL A 219 19.56 4.71 6.85
#